data_AF-A0A954IHL7-F1
#
_entry.id   AF-A0A954IHL7-F1
#
_cell.length_a   1.000
_cell.length_b   1.000
_cell.length_c   1.000
_cell.angle_alpha   90.00
_cell.angle_beta   90.00
_cell.angle_gamma   90.00
#
_symmetry.space_group_name_H-M   'P 1'
#
loop_
_entity.id
_entity.type
_entity.pdbx_description
1 polymer ?
#
loop_
_entity_poly.entity_id
_entity_poly.type
_entity_poly.pdbx_seq_one_letter_code
_entity_poly.pdbx_strand_id
1 'polypeptide(L)'
;MPKRLRLKKIVNWKVQGPFIWRLVLHFFAYNAAVLGLLLAAWGIQTAVAAVTDSPVVPHVPTLWERIAPLAIAMAVMTPFMIWDLMRITNRVAGPLYRFECLLNEFVESGRISHARLREGDLPTDFQKKFNEFVEAMHGLYPETVPEKQPAAKSESRPAGDAAGDVQAAEQVLETVA
;
A
#
# COMPACT_ATOMS: atom_id res chain seq x y z
N MET A 1 0.25 26.72 14.66
CA MET A 1 0.32 25.35 15.24
C MET A 1 0.83 24.37 14.18
N PRO A 2 1.94 23.64 14.40
CA PRO A 2 2.40 22.66 13.42
C PRO A 2 1.41 21.49 13.36
N LYS A 3 0.90 21.20 12.16
CA LYS A 3 0.02 20.05 11.90
C LYS A 3 0.78 18.78 12.25
N ARG A 4 0.43 18.13 13.36
CA ARG A 4 0.91 16.77 13.68
C ARG A 4 0.42 15.84 12.57
N LEU A 5 1.34 15.46 11.67
CA LEU A 5 1.10 14.44 10.67
C LEU A 5 0.75 13.16 11.42
N ARG A 6 -0.52 12.75 11.37
CA ARG A 6 -0.96 11.45 11.89
C ARG A 6 -0.35 10.39 10.97
N LEU A 7 0.85 9.92 11.30
CA LEU A 7 1.46 8.74 10.72
C LEU A 7 0.48 7.58 10.94
N LYS A 8 -0.30 7.27 9.90
CA LYS A 8 -1.24 6.16 9.90
C LYS A 8 -0.43 4.88 10.11
N LYS A 9 -0.44 4.42 11.35
CA LYS A 9 -0.01 3.13 11.83
C LYS A 9 -0.35 2.06 10.80
N ILE A 10 0.66 1.38 10.28
CA ILE A 10 0.53 0.27 9.33
C ILE A 10 -0.33 -0.78 10.03
N VAL A 11 -1.57 -0.95 9.58
CA VAL A 11 -2.67 -1.51 10.40
C VAL A 11 -2.50 -3.01 10.68
N ASN A 12 -1.69 -3.76 9.94
CA ASN A 12 -1.33 -5.13 10.33
C ASN A 12 -0.09 -5.67 9.60
N TRP A 13 1.11 -5.34 10.11
CA TRP A 13 2.38 -5.86 9.57
C TRP A 13 2.51 -7.39 9.71
N LYS A 14 1.84 -7.99 10.70
CA LYS A 14 1.95 -9.43 11.01
C LYS A 14 1.45 -10.36 9.89
N VAL A 15 0.46 -9.94 9.11
CA VAL A 15 -0.11 -10.77 8.03
C VAL A 15 0.42 -10.36 6.65
N GLN A 16 0.70 -9.07 6.45
CA GLN A 16 1.15 -8.53 5.16
C GLN A 16 2.66 -8.69 4.96
N GLY A 17 3.44 -8.65 6.04
CA GLY A 17 4.90 -8.74 6.01
C GLY A 17 5.43 -9.98 5.28
N PRO A 18 4.89 -11.19 5.53
CA PRO A 18 5.34 -12.39 4.83
C PRO A 18 5.14 -12.34 3.30
N PHE A 19 4.03 -11.76 2.82
CA PHE A 19 3.77 -11.62 1.38
C PHE A 19 4.69 -10.58 0.74
N ILE A 20 4.85 -9.42 1.39
CA ILE A 20 5.76 -8.36 0.94
C ILE A 20 7.20 -8.90 0.91
N TRP A 21 7.63 -9.56 1.99
CA TRP A 21 8.96 -10.17 2.07
C TRP A 21 9.19 -11.21 0.99
N ARG A 22 8.21 -12.09 0.73
CA ARG A 22 8.29 -13.06 -0.36
C ARG A 22 8.41 -12.36 -1.72
N LEU A 23 7.61 -11.33 -2.01
CA LEU A 23 7.70 -10.64 -3.29
C LEU A 23 9.06 -9.95 -3.47
N VAL A 24 9.54 -9.27 -2.42
CA VAL A 24 10.87 -8.65 -2.41
C VAL A 24 11.95 -9.70 -2.63
N LEU A 25 11.88 -10.84 -1.95
CA LEU A 25 12.82 -11.95 -2.14
C LEU A 25 12.78 -12.50 -3.57
N HIS A 26 11.60 -12.70 -4.15
CA HIS A 26 11.47 -13.14 -5.54
C HIS A 26 12.03 -12.11 -6.52
N PHE A 27 11.80 -10.82 -6.28
CA PHE A 27 12.38 -9.74 -7.08
C PHE A 27 13.91 -9.78 -7.03
N PHE A 28 14.51 -9.86 -5.85
CA PHE A 28 15.97 -9.95 -5.73
C PHE A 28 16.52 -11.26 -6.30
N ALA A 29 15.85 -12.40 -6.10
CA ALA A 29 16.26 -13.69 -6.67
C ALA A 29 16.21 -13.67 -8.21
N TYR A 30 15.16 -13.12 -8.80
CA TYR A 30 15.04 -12.95 -10.24
C TYR A 30 16.18 -12.08 -10.79
N ASN A 31 16.42 -10.91 -10.19
CA ASN A 31 17.48 -10.03 -10.64
C ASN A 31 18.88 -10.65 -10.44
N ALA A 32 19.09 -11.38 -9.34
CA ALA A 32 20.33 -12.13 -9.10
C ALA A 32 20.55 -13.21 -10.17
N ALA A 33 19.50 -13.91 -10.59
CA ALA A 33 19.56 -14.89 -11.67
C ALA A 33 19.91 -14.22 -13.02
N VAL A 34 19.29 -13.07 -13.33
CA VAL A 34 19.62 -12.29 -14.54
C VAL A 34 21.08 -11.81 -14.50
N LEU A 35 21.55 -11.30 -13.36
CA LEU A 35 22.95 -10.93 -13.14
C LEU A 35 23.90 -12.11 -13.34
N GLY A 36 23.58 -13.26 -12.75
CA GLY A 36 24.36 -14.49 -12.92
C GLY A 36 24.45 -14.93 -14.38
N LEU A 37 23.34 -14.83 -15.14
CA LEU A 37 23.33 -15.15 -16.56
C LEU A 37 24.20 -14.18 -17.38
N LEU A 38 24.15 -12.87 -17.09
CA LEU A 38 24.98 -11.87 -17.75
C LEU A 38 26.48 -12.09 -17.47
N LEU A 39 26.82 -12.44 -16.22
CA LEU A 39 28.19 -12.77 -15.82
C LEU A 39 28.69 -14.04 -16.50
N ALA A 40 27.86 -15.08 -16.58
CA ALA A 40 28.18 -16.32 -17.26
C ALA A 40 28.41 -16.09 -18.77
N ALA A 41 27.54 -15.33 -19.43
CA ALA A 41 27.67 -14.99 -20.84
C ALA A 41 28.97 -14.21 -21.11
N TRP A 42 29.30 -13.24 -20.25
CA TRP A 42 30.58 -12.51 -20.34
C TRP A 42 31.78 -13.44 -20.14
N GLY A 43 31.75 -14.32 -19.13
CA GLY A 43 32.81 -15.30 -18.88
C GLY A 43 33.04 -16.23 -20.06
N ILE A 44 31.97 -16.75 -20.67
CA ILE A 44 32.05 -17.60 -21.86
C ILE A 44 32.66 -16.83 -23.04
N GLN A 45 32.22 -15.59 -23.29
CA GLN A 45 32.79 -14.76 -24.35
C GLN A 45 34.29 -14.54 -24.16
N THR A 46 34.73 -14.23 -22.94
CA THR A 46 36.15 -14.06 -22.63
C THR A 46 36.96 -15.35 -22.78
N ALA A 47 36.39 -16.50 -22.40
CA ALA A 47 37.05 -17.79 -22.52
C ALA A 47 37.21 -18.20 -24.00
N VAL A 48 36.17 -18.01 -24.81
CA VAL A 48 36.22 -18.29 -26.27
C VAL A 48 37.25 -17.39 -26.96
N ALA A 49 37.27 -16.10 -26.63
CA ALA A 49 38.25 -15.17 -27.20
C ALA A 49 39.70 -15.60 -26.89
N ALA A 50 39.97 -16.06 -25.67
CA ALA A 50 41.29 -16.53 -25.26
C ALA A 50 41.74 -17.81 -25.99
N VAL A 51 40.82 -18.70 -26.35
CA VAL A 51 41.14 -19.97 -27.03
C VAL A 51 41.28 -19.79 -28.54
N THR A 52 40.57 -18.84 -29.14
CA THR A 52 40.48 -18.70 -30.60
C THR A 52 41.53 -17.73 -31.18
N ASP A 53 42.42 -17.19 -30.33
CA ASP A 53 43.44 -16.17 -30.66
C ASP A 53 42.89 -15.02 -31.54
N SER A 54 41.59 -14.73 -31.33
CA SER A 54 40.83 -13.86 -32.22
C SER A 54 41.02 -12.43 -31.75
N PRO A 55 41.39 -11.48 -32.63
CA PRO A 55 41.58 -10.06 -32.28
C PRO A 55 40.25 -9.34 -31.98
N VAL A 56 39.15 -10.08 -31.89
CA VAL A 56 37.83 -9.55 -31.53
C VAL A 56 37.78 -9.30 -30.04
N VAL A 57 38.48 -8.27 -29.57
CA VAL A 57 37.80 -7.28 -28.72
C VAL A 57 38.50 -5.91 -28.76
N PRO A 58 38.03 -4.94 -29.56
CA PRO A 58 38.40 -3.55 -29.33
C PRO A 58 37.66 -2.97 -28.12
N HIS A 59 36.37 -3.28 -27.93
CA HIS A 59 35.54 -2.68 -26.86
C HIS A 59 34.59 -3.72 -26.23
N VAL A 60 35.05 -4.55 -25.27
CA VAL A 60 34.11 -5.11 -24.29
C VAL A 60 33.87 -3.94 -23.32
N PRO A 61 32.66 -3.35 -23.26
CA PRO A 61 32.34 -2.42 -22.20
C PRO A 61 32.69 -3.06 -20.86
N THR A 62 33.32 -2.31 -19.97
CA THR A 62 33.78 -2.85 -18.69
C THR A 62 32.62 -3.54 -17.97
N LEU A 63 32.92 -4.51 -17.11
CA LEU A 63 31.87 -5.22 -16.37
C LEU A 63 30.89 -4.25 -15.68
N TRP A 64 31.41 -3.11 -15.23
CA TRP A 64 30.65 -2.02 -14.65
C TRP A 64 29.65 -1.39 -15.62
N GLU A 65 30.03 -1.10 -16.85
CA GLU A 65 29.13 -0.51 -17.86
C GLU A 65 27.94 -1.43 -18.21
N ARG A 66 28.12 -2.75 -18.05
CA ARG A 66 27.04 -3.73 -18.27
C ARG A 66 26.12 -3.88 -17.06
N ILE A 67 26.68 -3.85 -15.85
CA ILE A 67 25.93 -4.06 -14.61
C ILE A 67 25.25 -2.79 -14.10
N ALA A 68 25.89 -1.63 -14.27
CA ALA A 68 25.42 -0.37 -13.70
C ALA A 68 23.99 0.00 -14.14
N PRO A 69 23.59 -0.11 -15.42
CA PRO A 69 22.21 0.19 -15.82
C PRO A 69 21.19 -0.71 -15.11
N LEU A 70 21.49 -2.00 -14.94
CA LEU A 70 20.63 -2.95 -14.26
C LEU A 70 20.55 -2.65 -12.76
N ALA A 71 21.68 -2.36 -12.11
CA ALA A 71 21.73 -2.00 -10.70
C ALA A 71 20.96 -0.71 -10.40
N ILE A 72 21.09 0.30 -11.26
CA ILE A 72 20.32 1.55 -11.16
C ILE A 72 18.83 1.28 -11.35
N ALA A 73 18.45 0.49 -12.36
CA ALA A 73 17.07 0.11 -12.59
C ALA A 73 16.49 -0.63 -11.37
N MET A 74 17.22 -1.56 -10.76
CA MET A 74 16.82 -2.25 -9.53
C MET A 74 16.63 -1.28 -8.37
N ALA A 75 17.58 -0.38 -8.14
CA ALA A 75 17.53 0.58 -7.04
C ALA A 75 16.34 1.54 -7.17
N VAL A 76 15.96 1.91 -8.40
CA VAL A 76 14.80 2.77 -8.68
C VAL A 76 13.48 2.00 -8.63
N MET A 77 13.44 0.77 -9.16
CA MET A 77 12.19 -0.02 -9.18
C MET A 77 11.80 -0.57 -7.82
N THR A 78 12.77 -0.94 -6.99
CA THR A 78 12.51 -1.50 -5.65
C THR A 78 11.58 -0.62 -4.80
N PRO A 79 11.88 0.66 -4.55
CA PRO A 79 11.00 1.51 -3.75
C PRO A 79 9.63 1.72 -4.40
N PHE A 80 9.55 1.77 -5.74
CA PHE A 80 8.29 1.89 -6.45
C PHE A 80 7.41 0.64 -6.26
N MET A 81 7.98 -0.55 -6.41
CA MET A 81 7.29 -1.82 -6.16
C MET A 81 6.82 -1.95 -4.71
N ILE A 82 7.68 -1.59 -3.75
CA ILE A 82 7.31 -1.63 -2.33
C ILE A 82 6.15 -0.68 -2.05
N TRP A 83 6.21 0.54 -2.58
CA TRP A 83 5.15 1.53 -2.44
C TRP A 83 3.82 1.03 -3.01
N ASP A 84 3.83 0.52 -4.24
CA ASP A 84 2.62 0.06 -4.90
C ASP A 84 2.01 -1.15 -4.18
N LEU A 85 2.84 -2.11 -3.79
CA LEU A 85 2.39 -3.28 -3.05
C LEU A 85 1.79 -2.91 -1.69
N MET A 86 2.42 -2.00 -0.94
CA MET A 86 1.86 -1.48 0.31
C MET A 86 0.51 -0.81 0.07
N ARG A 87 0.37 -0.04 -1.01
CA ARG A 87 -0.89 0.64 -1.34
C ARG A 87 -2.00 -0.36 -1.63
N ILE A 88 -1.74 -1.38 -2.45
CA ILE A 88 -2.71 -2.43 -2.77
C ILE A 88 -3.10 -3.19 -1.52
N THR A 89 -2.12 -3.59 -0.71
CA THR A 89 -2.39 -4.42 0.47
C THR A 89 -3.18 -3.65 1.54
N ASN A 90 -2.92 -2.34 1.68
CA ASN A 90 -3.71 -1.47 2.55
C ASN A 90 -5.17 -1.31 2.08
N ARG A 91 -5.41 -1.27 0.76
CA ARG A 91 -6.78 -1.23 0.17
C ARG A 91 -7.57 -2.53 0.37
N VAL A 92 -6.91 -3.64 0.68
CA VAL A 92 -7.56 -4.93 0.96
C VAL A 92 -7.73 -5.16 2.46
N ALA A 93 -6.66 -4.96 3.23
CA ALA A 93 -6.66 -5.34 4.64
C ALA A 93 -7.48 -4.43 5.55
N GLY A 94 -7.61 -3.14 5.21
CA GLY A 94 -8.48 -2.22 5.94
C GLY A 94 -9.94 -2.69 5.95
N PRO A 95 -10.53 -2.95 4.77
CA PRO A 95 -11.83 -3.61 4.64
C PRO A 95 -11.94 -4.93 5.40
N LEU A 96 -10.96 -5.82 5.25
CA LEU A 96 -10.98 -7.15 5.88
C LEU A 96 -11.06 -7.07 7.41
N TYR A 97 -10.24 -6.21 8.01
CA TYR A 97 -10.27 -5.96 9.45
C TYR A 97 -11.62 -5.39 9.90
N ARG A 98 -12.27 -4.56 9.07
CA ARG A 98 -13.59 -4.03 9.40
C ARG A 98 -14.66 -5.11 9.41
N PHE A 99 -14.60 -6.08 8.49
CA PHE A 99 -15.50 -7.24 8.52
C PHE A 99 -15.26 -8.11 9.75
N GLU A 100 -14.00 -8.33 10.13
CA GLU A 100 -13.64 -9.05 11.37
C GLU A 100 -14.24 -8.37 12.60
N CYS A 101 -14.13 -7.04 12.72
CA CYS A 101 -14.75 -6.31 13.82
C CYS A 101 -16.28 -6.47 13.86
N LEU A 102 -16.96 -6.43 12.70
CA LEU A 102 -18.41 -6.61 12.64
C LEU A 102 -18.84 -8.02 13.04
N LEU A 103 -18.05 -9.04 12.69
CA LEU A 103 -18.30 -10.41 13.11
C LEU A 103 -18.07 -10.60 14.61
N ASN A 104 -17.02 -10.00 15.16
CA ASN A 104 -16.77 -10.04 16.61
C ASN A 104 -17.89 -9.31 17.39
N GLU A 105 -18.35 -8.16 16.91
CA GLU A 105 -19.50 -7.45 17.48
C GLU A 105 -20.77 -8.30 17.44
N PHE A 106 -20.98 -9.07 16.36
CA PHE A 106 -22.10 -10.01 16.28
C PHE A 106 -21.99 -11.15 17.29
N VAL A 107 -20.79 -11.71 17.49
CA VAL A 107 -20.57 -12.76 18.50
C VAL A 107 -20.84 -12.25 19.91
N GLU A 108 -20.45 -11.00 20.21
CA GLU A 108 -20.64 -10.41 21.54
C GLU A 108 -22.07 -9.94 21.80
N SER A 109 -22.70 -9.28 20.82
CA SER A 109 -23.98 -8.59 20.99
C SER A 109 -25.18 -9.33 20.40
N GLY A 110 -24.95 -10.38 19.61
CA GLY A 110 -25.96 -11.03 18.79
C GLY A 110 -26.50 -10.16 17.66
N ARG A 111 -25.98 -8.94 17.47
CA ARG A 111 -26.45 -7.99 16.45
C ARG A 111 -25.38 -7.79 15.40
N ILE A 112 -25.76 -7.92 14.12
CA ILE A 112 -24.85 -7.72 13.00
C ILE A 112 -25.34 -6.57 12.13
N SER A 113 -24.43 -5.67 11.78
CA SER A 113 -24.72 -4.50 10.94
C SER A 113 -24.12 -4.67 9.55
N HIS A 114 -24.71 -3.99 8.55
CA HIS A 114 -24.15 -3.95 7.20
C HIS A 114 -22.76 -3.33 7.18
N ALA A 115 -21.89 -3.91 6.36
CA ALA A 115 -20.60 -3.33 6.06
C ALA A 115 -20.72 -2.27 4.96
N ARG A 116 -20.05 -1.12 5.18
CA ARG A 116 -19.85 -0.08 4.16
C ARG A 116 -18.36 0.14 3.93
N LEU A 117 -17.87 -0.20 2.75
CA LEU A 117 -16.50 0.11 2.36
C LEU A 117 -16.34 1.57 1.92
N ARG A 118 -15.10 2.05 1.92
CA ARG A 118 -14.78 3.38 1.39
C ARG A 118 -14.66 3.33 -0.12
N GLU A 119 -14.81 4.49 -0.74
CA GLU A 119 -14.62 4.64 -2.17
C GLU A 119 -13.18 4.28 -2.56
N GLY A 120 -13.03 3.33 -3.49
CA GLY A 120 -11.74 2.80 -3.89
C GLY A 120 -11.20 1.64 -3.03
N ASP A 121 -11.96 1.05 -2.11
CA ASP A 121 -11.57 -0.24 -1.53
C ASP A 121 -11.72 -1.39 -2.55
N LEU A 122 -10.88 -2.42 -2.47
CA LEU A 122 -10.86 -3.53 -3.44
C LEU A 122 -11.97 -4.59 -3.27
N PRO A 123 -12.34 -5.03 -2.04
CA PRO A 123 -13.25 -6.17 -1.86
C PRO A 123 -14.74 -5.76 -1.88
N THR A 124 -15.16 -5.04 -2.92
CA THR A 124 -16.56 -4.57 -3.09
C THR A 124 -17.54 -5.74 -3.26
N ASP A 125 -17.15 -6.78 -4.00
CA ASP A 125 -18.00 -7.96 -4.21
C ASP A 125 -18.19 -8.75 -2.91
N PHE A 126 -17.14 -8.83 -2.09
CA PHE A 126 -17.22 -9.43 -0.77
C PHE A 126 -18.15 -8.61 0.15
N GLN A 127 -18.08 -7.28 0.11
CA GLN A 127 -19.02 -6.42 0.85
C GLN A 127 -20.47 -6.73 0.46
N LYS A 128 -20.75 -6.85 -0.84
CA LYS A 128 -22.09 -7.18 -1.33
C LYS A 128 -22.56 -8.51 -0.75
N LYS A 129 -21.73 -9.55 -0.86
CA LYS A 129 -22.04 -10.89 -0.32
C LYS A 129 -22.20 -10.91 1.20
N PHE A 130 -21.37 -10.14 1.92
CA PHE A 130 -21.49 -9.98 3.35
C PHE A 130 -22.82 -9.32 3.73
N ASN A 131 -23.24 -8.29 2.99
CA ASN A 131 -24.51 -7.62 3.24
C ASN A 131 -25.71 -8.52 2.91
N GLU A 132 -25.66 -9.29 1.82
CA GLU A 132 -26.66 -10.32 1.51
C GLU A 132 -26.77 -11.36 2.65
N PHE A 133 -25.64 -11.76 3.24
CA PHE A 133 -25.61 -12.64 4.41
C PHE A 133 -26.26 -11.99 5.64
N VAL A 134 -25.97 -10.71 5.91
CA VAL A 134 -26.59 -9.96 7.01
C VAL A 134 -28.12 -9.89 6.85
N GLU A 135 -28.61 -9.64 5.65
CA GLU A 135 -30.06 -9.61 5.36
C GLU A 135 -30.71 -10.98 5.60
N ALA A 136 -30.06 -12.05 5.15
CA ALA A 136 -30.54 -13.41 5.39
C ALA A 136 -30.57 -13.76 6.89
N MET A 137 -29.56 -13.34 7.65
CA MET A 137 -29.51 -13.53 9.11
C MET A 137 -30.62 -12.78 9.83
N HIS A 138 -30.89 -11.53 9.45
CA HIS A 138 -32.01 -10.75 10.02
C HIS A 138 -33.36 -11.38 9.69
N GLY A 139 -33.52 -11.98 8.51
CA GLY A 139 -34.73 -12.70 8.13
C GLY A 139 -34.96 -14.00 8.92
N LEU A 140 -33.89 -14.72 9.24
CA LEU A 140 -33.94 -15.98 10.01
C LEU A 140 -34.04 -15.74 11.52
N TYR A 141 -33.41 -14.67 12.02
CA TYR A 141 -33.35 -14.33 13.44
C TYR A 141 -33.73 -12.86 13.64
N PRO A 142 -35.04 -12.54 13.76
CA PRO A 142 -35.52 -11.16 13.87
C PRO A 142 -34.96 -10.41 15.08
N GLU A 143 -34.53 -11.11 16.13
CA GLU A 143 -33.92 -10.52 17.32
C GLU A 143 -32.50 -9.97 17.09
N THR A 144 -31.87 -10.33 15.96
CA THR A 144 -30.52 -9.88 15.58
C THR A 144 -30.54 -8.54 14.83
N VAL A 145 -31.73 -7.98 14.56
CA VAL A 145 -31.90 -6.69 13.91
C VAL A 145 -31.28 -5.61 14.79
N PRO A 146 -30.25 -4.87 14.31
CA PRO A 146 -29.75 -3.75 15.05
C PRO A 146 -30.87 -2.71 15.17
N GLU A 147 -31.23 -2.35 16.40
CA GLU A 147 -32.09 -1.21 16.69
C GLU A 147 -31.55 -0.01 15.91
N LYS A 148 -32.32 0.38 14.90
CA LYS A 148 -31.95 1.30 13.82
C LYS A 148 -31.10 2.44 14.36
N GLN A 149 -29.77 2.35 14.20
CA GLN A 149 -28.88 3.46 14.57
C GLN A 149 -29.40 4.68 13.78
N PRO A 150 -29.86 5.75 14.46
CA PRO A 150 -30.38 6.91 13.78
C PRO A 150 -29.27 7.42 12.87
N ALA A 151 -29.59 7.54 11.59
CA ALA A 151 -28.71 8.02 10.55
C ALA A 151 -27.86 9.15 11.11
N ALA A 152 -26.57 8.89 11.32
CA ALA A 152 -25.63 9.90 11.75
C ALA A 152 -25.78 11.06 10.78
N LYS A 153 -26.38 12.13 11.29
CA LYS A 153 -26.56 13.41 10.62
C LYS A 153 -25.20 13.71 10.01
N SER A 154 -25.15 13.71 8.68
CA SER A 154 -24.12 14.40 7.94
C SER A 154 -24.18 15.85 8.42
N GLU A 155 -23.38 16.18 9.43
CA GLU A 155 -23.03 17.54 9.78
C GLU A 155 -22.33 18.12 8.57
N SER A 156 -23.15 18.68 7.68
CA SER A 156 -22.77 19.76 6.80
C SER A 156 -22.22 20.87 7.69
N ARG A 157 -20.89 20.87 7.78
CA ARG A 157 -20.11 21.97 8.35
C ARG A 157 -20.55 23.26 7.62
N PRO A 158 -21.10 24.26 8.32
CA PRO A 158 -21.53 25.48 7.67
C PRO A 158 -20.31 26.21 7.09
N ALA A 159 -20.43 26.59 5.82
CA ALA A 159 -19.55 27.56 5.20
C ALA A 159 -19.91 28.93 5.77
N GLY A 160 -19.05 29.50 6.62
CA GLY A 160 -19.26 30.81 7.20
C GLY A 160 -18.42 31.04 8.44
N ASP A 161 -17.18 31.50 8.24
CA ASP A 161 -16.55 32.59 8.98
C ASP A 161 -15.05 32.61 8.66
N ALA A 162 -14.73 33.34 7.59
CA ALA A 162 -13.38 33.73 7.22
C ALA A 162 -13.32 35.25 7.01
N ALA A 163 -13.94 36.00 7.92
CA ALA A 163 -13.90 37.45 7.98
C ALA A 163 -13.79 37.88 9.44
N GLY A 164 -12.57 37.87 10.00
CA GLY A 164 -12.35 38.33 11.37
C GLY A 164 -10.88 38.46 11.76
N ASP A 165 -10.03 37.49 11.38
CA ASP A 165 -8.71 37.36 12.03
C ASP A 165 -7.52 37.84 11.19
N VAL A 166 -7.74 38.78 10.26
CA VAL A 166 -6.63 39.41 9.50
C VAL A 166 -6.00 40.59 10.26
N GLN A 167 -6.67 41.13 11.28
CA GLN A 167 -6.24 42.39 11.92
C GLN A 167 -5.30 42.23 13.14
N ALA A 168 -5.11 41.01 13.64
CA ALA A 168 -4.26 40.76 14.82
C ALA A 168 -2.79 40.43 14.49
N ALA A 169 -2.46 40.10 13.24
CA ALA A 169 -1.11 39.70 12.85
C ALA A 169 -0.20 40.87 12.43
N GLU A 170 -0.77 42.04 12.11
CA GLU A 170 0.00 43.18 11.61
C GLU A 170 0.58 44.05 12.74
N GLN A 171 0.00 44.03 13.95
CA GLN A 171 0.49 44.83 15.09
C GLN A 171 1.72 44.24 15.82
N VAL A 172 2.03 42.95 15.64
CA VAL A 172 3.16 42.30 16.34
C VAL A 172 4.48 42.45 15.56
N LEU A 173 4.45 42.81 14.28
CA LEU A 173 5.65 43.00 13.45
C LEU A 173 6.27 44.40 13.54
N GLU A 174 5.55 45.42 14.02
CA GLU A 174 6.11 46.77 14.23
C GLU A 174 6.75 46.98 15.62
N THR A 175 6.54 46.08 16.59
CA THR A 175 7.10 46.23 17.95
C THR A 175 8.47 45.54 18.14
N VAL A 176 9.00 44.89 17.11
CA VAL A 176 10.29 44.15 17.17
C VAL A 176 11.28 44.61 16.09
N ALA A 177 11.04 45.76 15.46
CA ALA A 177 12.00 46.43 14.56
C ALA A 177 12.68 47.60 15.26
#